data_AF-A0A1H0IEC8-F1
#
_entry.id   AF-A0A1H0IEC8-F1
#
_cell.length_a   1.000
_cell.length_b   1.000
_cell.length_c   1.000
_cell.angle_alpha   90.00
_cell.angle_beta   90.00
_cell.angle_gamma   90.00
#
_symmetry.space_group_name_H-M   'P 1'
#
loop_
_entity.id
_entity.type
_entity.pdbx_description
1 polymer ?
#
loop_
_entity_poly.entity_id
_entity_poly.type
_entity_poly.pdbx_seq_one_letter_code
_entity_poly.pdbx_strand_id
1 'polypeptide(L)' 'MTDTKAQAGDLIKVKLQAPHTHGGKDYKEGEEIAVRPDQLDRLKKHKKV' A
#
# COMPACT_ATOMS: atom_id res chain seq x y z
N MET A 1 -18.69 10.46 9.95
CA MET A 1 -17.64 9.48 9.61
C MET A 1 -17.70 9.26 8.11
N THR A 2 -16.95 10.04 7.34
CA THR A 2 -16.91 9.92 5.87
C THR A 2 -15.99 8.78 5.49
N ASP A 3 -16.55 7.60 5.26
CA ASP A 3 -15.90 6.51 4.55
C ASP A 3 -15.63 6.96 3.11
N THR A 4 -14.48 7.60 2.90
CA THR A 4 -13.97 7.94 1.57
C THR A 4 -13.61 6.64 0.87
N LYS A 5 -14.62 6.02 0.23
CA LYS A 5 -14.43 4.97 -0.77
C LYS A 5 -13.38 5.46 -1.76
N ALA A 6 -12.20 4.84 -1.74
CA ALA A 6 -11.16 5.08 -2.73
C ALA A 6 -11.76 4.95 -4.13
N GLN A 7 -11.66 5.99 -4.95
CA GLN A 7 -11.86 5.85 -6.38
C GLN A 7 -10.73 4.97 -6.91
N ALA A 8 -11.07 3.91 -7.64
CA ALA A 8 -10.12 2.88 -8.11
C ALA A 8 -9.05 3.40 -9.09
N GLY A 9 -9.09 4.69 -9.48
CA GLY A 9 -8.17 5.30 -10.44
C GLY A 9 -6.78 5.65 -9.89
N ASP A 10 -6.60 5.78 -8.58
CA ASP A 10 -5.36 6.30 -7.97
C ASP A 10 -4.50 5.21 -7.29
N LEU A 11 -4.62 3.96 -7.74
CA LEU A 11 -3.81 2.86 -7.18
C LEU A 11 -2.41 2.85 -7.82
N ILE A 12 -1.39 3.11 -7.01
CA ILE A 12 0.03 3.09 -7.39
C ILE A 12 0.60 1.72 -7.04
N LYS A 13 1.26 1.07 -8.00
CA LYS A 13 2.03 -0.16 -7.76
C LYS A 13 3.38 0.17 -7.17
N VAL A 14 3.71 -0.45 -6.04
CA VAL A 14 4.97 -0.24 -5.33
C VAL A 14 5.53 -1.56 -4.83
N LYS A 15 6.86 -1.67 -4.84
CA LYS A 15 7.58 -2.89 -4.46
C LYS A 15 7.96 -2.86 -2.99
N LEU A 16 7.38 -3.74 -2.20
CA LEU A 16 7.67 -3.84 -0.78
C LEU A 16 9.15 -4.15 -0.54
N GLN A 17 9.78 -3.40 0.35
CA GLN A 17 11.10 -3.70 0.91
C GLN A 17 11.02 -4.53 2.19
N ALA A 18 9.82 -4.70 2.76
CA ALA A 18 9.60 -5.49 3.96
C ALA A 18 8.22 -6.16 3.90
N PRO A 19 8.03 -7.31 4.58
CA PRO A 19 6.73 -7.97 4.63
C PRO A 19 5.64 -7.03 5.19
N HIS A 20 4.49 -7.02 4.50
CA HIS A 20 3.37 -6.15 4.84
C HIS A 20 2.03 -6.80 4.53
N THR A 21 1.13 -6.74 5.49
CA THR A 21 -0.27 -7.12 5.31
C THR A 21 -1.06 -5.94 4.74
N HIS A 22 -1.61 -6.10 3.54
CA HIS A 22 -2.46 -5.09 2.90
C HIS A 22 -3.79 -5.71 2.46
N GLY A 23 -4.91 -5.10 2.88
CA GLY A 23 -6.25 -5.56 2.49
C GLY A 23 -6.59 -6.99 2.93
N GLY A 24 -6.01 -7.47 4.04
CA GLY A 24 -6.20 -8.85 4.52
C GLY A 24 -5.34 -9.89 3.81
N LYS A 25 -4.41 -9.48 2.93
CA LYS A 25 -3.39 -10.35 2.33
C LYS A 25 -2.02 -10.00 2.85
N ASP A 26 -1.23 -11.02 3.16
CA ASP A 26 0.18 -10.86 3.50
C ASP A 26 1.03 -10.85 2.23
N TYR A 27 1.85 -9.82 2.09
CA TYR A 27 2.81 -9.68 1.01
C TYR A 27 4.22 -9.80 1.55
N LYS A 28 5.09 -10.42 0.77
CA LYS A 28 6.50 -10.63 1.11
C LYS A 28 7.36 -9.46 0.65
N GLU A 29 8.57 -9.38 1.21
CA GLU A 29 9.61 -8.50 0.69
C GLU A 29 9.87 -8.81 -0.79
N GLY A 30 9.90 -7.77 -1.61
CA GLY A 30 10.07 -7.83 -3.05
C GLY A 30 8.77 -7.93 -3.85
N GLU A 31 7.62 -8.14 -3.22
CA GLU A 31 6.33 -8.21 -3.92
C GLU A 31 5.76 -6.81 -4.24
N GLU A 32 5.08 -6.70 -5.37
CA GLU A 32 4.42 -5.47 -5.78
C GLU A 32 2.98 -5.41 -5.26
N ILE A 33 2.65 -4.32 -4.57
CA ILE A 33 1.30 -4.04 -4.09
C ILE A 33 0.76 -2.77 -4.74
N ALA A 34 -0.52 -2.80 -5.11
CA ALA A 34 -1.23 -1.62 -5.58
C ALA A 34 -1.89 -0.93 -4.37
N VAL A 35 -1.38 0.23 -3.99
CA VAL A 35 -1.86 1.02 -2.85
C VAL A 35 -2.17 2.44 -3.29
N ARG A 36 -3.02 3.12 -2.53
CA ARG A 36 -3.27 4.55 -2.76
C ARG A 36 -2.02 5.39 -2.43
N PRO A 37 -1.88 6.60 -3.00
CA PRO A 37 -0.77 7.51 -2.70
C PRO A 37 -0.62 7.86 -1.20
N ASP A 38 -1.72 8.03 -0.47
CA ASP A 38 -1.69 8.28 0.98
C ASP A 38 -1.14 7.07 1.76
N GLN A 39 -1.45 5.86 1.30
CA GLN A 39 -0.93 4.62 1.86
C GLN A 39 0.54 4.42 1.48
N LEU A 40 0.93 4.80 0.26
CA LEU A 40 2.33 4.79 -0.16
C LEU A 40 3.18 5.70 0.73
N ASP A 41 2.74 6.91 1.00
CA ASP A 41 3.49 7.84 1.87
C ASP A 41 3.64 7.29 3.29
N ARG A 42 2.61 6.62 3.82
CA ARG A 42 2.72 5.89 5.09
C ARG A 42 3.74 4.75 4.99
N LEU A 43 3.70 3.95 3.94
CA LEU A 43 4.62 2.84 3.79
C LEU A 43 6.08 3.31 3.66
N LYS A 44 6.34 4.40 2.92
CA LYS A 44 7.65 5.05 2.87
C LYS A 44 8.10 5.54 4.23
N LYS A 45 7.21 6.20 4.99
CA LYS A 45 7.49 6.67 6.36
C LYS A 45 7.85 5.53 7.30
N HIS A 46 7.24 4.35 7.11
CA HIS A 46 7.53 3.13 7.87
C HIS A 46 8.65 2.26 7.25
N LYS A 47 9.36 2.75 6.22
CA LYS A 47 10.45 2.04 5.53
C LYS A 47 10.04 0.65 5.02
N LYS A 48 8.81 0.54 4.51
CA LYS A 48 8.24 -0.69 3.94
C LYS A 48 8.32 -0.77 2.41
N VAL A 49 8.64 0.35 1.75
CA VAL A 49 8.81 0.55 0.29
C VAL A 49 9.90 1.59 0.08
#